data_AF-A0A7Z9RXY0-F1
#
_entry.id   AF-A0A7Z9RXY0-F1
#
_cell.length_a   1.000
_cell.length_b   1.000
_cell.length_c   1.000
_cell.angle_alpha   90.00
_cell.angle_beta   90.00
_cell.angle_gamma   90.00
#
_symmetry.space_group_name_H-M   'P 1'
#
loop_
_entity.id
_entity.type
_entity.pdbx_description
1 polymer ?
#
loop_
_entity_poly.entity_id
_entity_poly.type
_entity_poly.pdbx_seq_one_letter_code
_entity_poly.pdbx_strand_id
1 'polypeptide(L)'
;ATVPGGPRYVVEVRNRNWIGPDLLRLLNEHNVALAWVDQAWMPDPEEWIRKLAGTITNFGYFRFLGDHKQMDKLTQKWDRQLMDRRDRLARWLPAIRAFRAAGVDVFGYFNNHYAGHAPATLEDFRSLWLEGEAHSSSSS
;
A
#
# COMPACT_ATOMS: atom_id res chain seq x y z
N ALA A 1 2.15 16.59 23.20
CA ALA A 1 2.91 17.24 22.12
C ALA A 1 2.02 17.32 20.89
N THR A 2 2.12 18.38 20.09
CA THR A 2 1.31 18.58 18.87
C THR A 2 2.15 18.37 17.62
N VAL A 3 1.54 17.83 16.56
CA VAL A 3 2.17 17.75 15.23
C VAL A 3 2.16 19.16 14.62
N PRO A 4 3.25 19.64 14.00
CA PRO A 4 3.27 20.95 13.37
C PRO A 4 2.20 21.08 12.27
N GLY A 5 1.61 22.26 12.14
CA GLY A 5 0.61 22.53 11.09
C GLY A 5 1.24 22.74 9.71
N GLY A 6 0.43 22.55 8.65
CA GLY A 6 0.79 22.82 7.25
C GLY A 6 0.96 21.54 6.42
N PRO A 7 2.03 20.75 6.61
CA PRO A 7 2.22 19.48 5.89
C PRO A 7 1.24 18.39 6.29
N ARG A 8 1.03 17.42 5.39
CA ARG A 8 0.43 16.12 5.73
C ARG A 8 1.52 15.15 6.16
N TYR A 9 1.33 14.53 7.31
CA TYR A 9 2.31 13.60 7.88
C TYR A 9 1.89 12.15 7.69
N VAL A 10 2.88 11.28 7.53
CA VAL A 10 2.68 9.84 7.44
C VAL A 10 3.63 9.15 8.41
N VAL A 11 3.13 8.18 9.16
CA VAL A 11 3.95 7.29 9.97
C VAL A 11 4.03 5.93 9.30
N GLU A 12 5.26 5.51 9.03
CA GLU A 12 5.56 4.19 8.50
C GLU A 12 6.19 3.32 9.59
N VAL A 13 5.44 2.33 10.07
CA VAL A 13 5.96 1.37 11.05
C VAL A 13 6.62 0.19 10.36
N ARG A 14 7.74 -0.27 10.93
CA ARG A 14 8.51 -1.43 10.45
C ARG A 14 8.35 -2.67 11.34
N ASN A 15 7.48 -2.58 12.34
CA ASN A 15 7.18 -3.66 13.26
C ASN A 15 5.69 -4.02 13.13
N ARG A 16 5.43 -5.25 12.65
CA ARG A 16 4.07 -5.76 12.39
C ARG A 16 3.14 -5.75 13.62
N ASN A 17 3.71 -5.78 14.82
CA ASN A 17 2.94 -5.81 16.07
C ASN A 17 2.35 -4.44 16.43
N TRP A 18 2.83 -3.36 15.80
CA TRP A 18 2.27 -2.02 15.98
C TRP A 18 1.03 -1.77 15.11
N ILE A 19 0.77 -2.63 14.12
CA ILE A 19 -0.40 -2.50 13.26
C ILE A 19 -1.63 -2.99 14.02
N GLY A 20 -2.50 -2.04 14.35
CA GLY A 20 -3.73 -2.28 15.06
C GLY A 20 -4.54 -1.00 15.28
N PRO A 21 -5.74 -1.13 15.88
CA PRO A 21 -6.69 -0.03 16.02
C PRO A 21 -6.15 1.10 16.92
N ASP A 22 -5.36 0.79 17.95
CA ASP A 22 -4.84 1.80 18.87
C ASP A 22 -3.88 2.78 18.20
N LEU A 23 -2.93 2.27 17.39
CA LEU A 23 -2.03 3.12 16.62
C LEU A 23 -2.84 3.95 15.61
N LEU A 24 -3.77 3.31 14.90
CA LEU A 24 -4.56 4.00 13.89
C LEU A 24 -5.39 5.14 14.49
N ARG A 25 -6.03 4.91 15.64
CA ARG A 25 -6.78 5.92 16.38
C ARG A 25 -5.89 7.09 16.78
N LEU A 26 -4.72 6.82 17.37
CA LEU A 26 -3.77 7.86 17.75
C LEU A 26 -3.35 8.71 16.55
N LEU A 27 -3.05 8.09 15.41
CA LEU A 27 -2.65 8.83 14.20
C LEU A 27 -3.80 9.70 13.67
N ASN A 28 -5.04 9.17 13.67
CA ASN A 28 -6.23 9.93 13.26
C ASN A 28 -6.50 11.14 14.18
N GLU A 29 -6.34 10.99 15.49
CA GLU A 29 -6.45 12.11 16.47
C GLU A 29 -5.48 13.27 16.14
N HIS A 30 -4.39 12.98 15.41
CA HIS A 30 -3.38 13.95 15.00
C HIS A 30 -3.37 14.28 13.50
N ASN A 31 -4.37 13.85 12.73
CA ASN A 31 -4.44 14.02 11.27
C ASN A 31 -3.23 13.44 10.51
N VAL A 32 -2.64 12.37 11.04
CA VAL A 32 -1.49 11.66 10.47
C VAL A 32 -1.98 10.37 9.81
N ALA A 33 -1.48 10.06 8.62
CA ALA A 33 -1.79 8.78 7.97
C ALA A 33 -0.87 7.66 8.45
N LEU A 34 -1.39 6.44 8.49
CA LEU A 34 -0.57 5.22 8.61
C LEU A 34 -0.15 4.77 7.21
N ALA A 35 1.14 4.52 6.99
CA ALA A 35 1.59 3.90 5.76
C ALA A 35 1.21 2.40 5.75
N TRP A 36 0.49 1.98 4.72
CA TRP A 36 0.19 0.59 4.43
C TRP A 36 1.35 -0.01 3.65
N VAL A 37 2.11 -0.89 4.29
CA VAL A 37 3.40 -1.37 3.78
C VAL A 37 3.26 -2.81 3.29
N ASP A 38 3.62 -3.02 2.03
CA ASP A 38 3.83 -4.34 1.46
C ASP A 38 5.33 -4.66 1.42
N GLN A 39 5.79 -5.35 2.45
CA GLN A 39 7.16 -5.81 2.60
C GLN A 39 7.13 -7.24 3.11
N ALA A 40 8.15 -8.04 2.76
CA ALA A 40 8.13 -9.50 2.96
C ALA A 40 7.81 -9.98 4.39
N TRP A 41 8.17 -9.19 5.41
CA TRP A 41 7.92 -9.52 6.82
C TRP A 41 6.77 -8.71 7.45
N MET A 42 6.10 -7.86 6.68
CA MET A 42 4.91 -7.15 7.12
C MET A 42 3.67 -8.03 6.86
N PRO A 43 2.54 -7.75 7.51
CA PRO A 43 1.31 -8.50 7.28
C PRO A 43 0.91 -8.50 5.81
N ASP A 44 0.23 -9.56 5.40
CA ASP A 44 -0.41 -9.64 4.09
C ASP A 44 -1.60 -8.68 3.98
N PRO A 45 -2.07 -8.34 2.75
CA PRO A 45 -3.12 -7.35 2.53
C PRO A 45 -4.41 -7.60 3.32
N GLU A 46 -4.87 -8.85 3.38
CA GLU A 46 -6.07 -9.23 4.11
C GLU A 46 -5.86 -9.14 5.63
N GLU A 47 -4.65 -9.42 6.11
CA GLU A 47 -4.32 -9.27 7.51
C GLU A 47 -4.31 -7.80 7.93
N TRP A 48 -3.79 -6.90 7.08
CA TRP A 48 -3.92 -5.45 7.28
C TRP A 48 -5.38 -5.02 7.44
N ILE A 49 -6.24 -5.42 6.50
CA ILE A 49 -7.68 -5.08 6.53
C ILE A 49 -8.32 -5.57 7.82
N ARG A 50 -8.05 -6.82 8.23
CA ARG A 50 -8.56 -7.38 9.49
C ARG A 50 -8.05 -6.63 10.72
N LYS A 51 -6.74 -6.37 10.81
CA LYS A 51 -6.11 -5.69 11.96
C LYS A 51 -6.63 -4.28 12.16
N LEU A 52 -7.02 -3.60 11.08
CA LEU A 52 -7.54 -2.24 11.13
C LEU A 52 -9.07 -2.18 11.10
N ALA A 53 -9.75 -3.33 11.06
CA ALA A 53 -11.21 -3.45 10.98
C ALA A 53 -11.83 -2.57 9.87
N GLY A 54 -11.15 -2.44 8.72
CA GLY A 54 -11.57 -1.57 7.63
C GLY A 54 -11.50 -0.06 7.90
N THR A 55 -10.97 0.35 9.05
CA THR A 55 -10.78 1.75 9.39
C THR A 55 -9.63 2.33 8.56
N ILE A 56 -9.84 3.53 8.04
CA ILE A 56 -8.88 4.25 7.22
C ILE A 56 -8.43 5.55 7.90
N THR A 57 -7.30 6.09 7.45
CA THR A 57 -6.87 7.45 7.82
C THR A 57 -7.47 8.50 6.90
N ASN A 58 -7.31 9.77 7.26
CA ASN A 58 -7.75 10.94 6.49
C ASN A 58 -7.25 10.98 5.03
N PHE A 59 -6.21 10.22 4.69
CA PHE A 59 -5.80 9.89 3.33
C PHE A 59 -5.08 8.54 3.33
N GLY A 60 -5.02 7.87 2.17
CA GLY A 60 -4.33 6.61 1.99
C GLY A 60 -2.88 6.80 1.56
N TYR A 61 -1.96 6.03 2.16
CA TYR A 61 -0.56 6.05 1.79
C TYR A 61 -0.03 4.61 1.73
N PHE A 62 0.33 4.13 0.55
CA PHE A 62 0.73 2.75 0.28
C PHE A 62 2.18 2.69 -0.19
N ARG A 63 2.96 1.77 0.40
CA ARG A 63 4.37 1.53 0.04
C ARG A 63 4.61 0.07 -0.30
N PHE A 64 4.89 -0.18 -1.57
CA PHE A 64 5.20 -1.48 -2.12
C PHE A 64 6.72 -1.67 -2.14
N LEU A 65 7.27 -2.32 -1.12
CA LEU A 65 8.71 -2.45 -0.88
C LEU A 65 9.26 -3.81 -1.32
N GLY A 66 8.48 -4.89 -1.15
CA GLY A 66 8.89 -6.24 -1.52
C GLY A 66 9.91 -6.86 -0.58
N ASP A 67 10.70 -7.79 -1.10
CA ASP A 67 11.76 -8.46 -0.35
C ASP A 67 13.13 -7.97 -0.84
N HIS A 68 13.71 -7.03 -0.10
CA HIS A 68 15.00 -6.48 -0.43
C HIS A 68 16.10 -7.55 -0.47
N LYS A 69 16.13 -8.45 0.53
CA LYS A 69 17.18 -9.48 0.62
C LYS A 69 17.08 -10.49 -0.51
N GLN A 70 15.86 -10.82 -0.94
CA GLN A 70 15.66 -11.68 -2.11
C GLN A 70 16.10 -10.95 -3.38
N MET A 71 15.68 -9.70 -3.56
CA MET A 71 15.94 -8.95 -4.79
C MET A 71 17.41 -8.60 -4.99
N ASP A 72 18.13 -8.24 -3.93
CA ASP A 72 19.56 -7.92 -3.99
C ASP A 72 20.41 -9.11 -4.45
N LYS A 73 19.93 -10.35 -4.20
CA LYS A 73 20.56 -11.58 -4.70
C LYS A 73 20.28 -11.84 -6.18
N LEU A 74 19.17 -11.33 -6.71
CA LEU A 74 18.74 -11.55 -8.08
C LEU A 74 19.31 -10.53 -9.05
N THR A 75 19.50 -9.28 -8.61
CA THR A 75 19.96 -8.20 -9.49
C THR A 75 20.63 -7.07 -8.73
N GLN A 76 21.40 -6.27 -9.49
CA GLN A 76 21.89 -4.95 -9.11
C GLN A 76 21.54 -3.89 -10.16
N LYS A 77 20.81 -4.27 -11.23
CA LYS A 77 20.61 -3.46 -12.44
C LYS A 77 19.24 -2.79 -12.54
N TRP A 78 18.25 -3.23 -11.75
CA TRP A 78 16.90 -2.63 -11.61
C TRP A 78 16.22 -2.18 -12.92
N ASP A 79 16.49 -2.87 -14.04
CA ASP A 79 16.21 -2.44 -15.41
C ASP A 79 15.03 -3.19 -16.05
N ARG A 80 14.56 -4.25 -15.39
CA ARG A 80 13.44 -5.07 -15.84
C ARG A 80 12.75 -5.75 -14.67
N GLN A 81 11.52 -6.19 -14.92
CA GLN A 81 10.80 -7.01 -13.98
C GLN A 81 11.43 -8.41 -13.90
N LEU A 82 11.67 -8.88 -12.68
CA LEU A 82 12.30 -10.16 -12.37
C LEU A 82 11.34 -11.13 -11.69
N MET A 83 10.19 -10.63 -11.23
CA MET A 83 9.17 -11.40 -10.54
C MET A 83 7.80 -10.91 -10.96
N ASP A 84 6.86 -11.82 -11.19
CA ASP A 84 5.44 -11.45 -11.25
C ASP A 84 4.89 -11.26 -9.83
N ARG A 85 4.26 -10.11 -9.59
CA ARG A 85 3.62 -9.76 -8.32
C ARG A 85 2.16 -9.36 -8.51
N ARG A 86 1.58 -9.57 -9.69
CA ARG A 86 0.20 -9.16 -10.02
C ARG A 86 -0.83 -9.70 -9.04
N ASP A 87 -0.75 -10.97 -8.66
CA ASP A 87 -1.67 -11.57 -7.67
C ASP A 87 -1.60 -10.86 -6.31
N ARG A 88 -0.38 -10.49 -5.89
CA ARG A 88 -0.18 -9.75 -4.62
C ARG A 88 -0.67 -8.31 -4.72
N LEU A 89 -0.46 -7.64 -5.86
CA LEU A 89 -0.99 -6.31 -6.14
C LEU A 89 -2.53 -6.32 -6.15
N ALA A 90 -3.15 -7.33 -6.77
CA ALA A 90 -4.60 -7.45 -6.84
C ALA A 90 -5.25 -7.53 -5.45
N ARG A 91 -4.60 -8.23 -4.50
CA ARG A 91 -5.03 -8.33 -3.10
C ARG A 91 -5.03 -6.99 -2.35
N TRP A 92 -4.30 -5.98 -2.82
CA TRP A 92 -4.32 -4.63 -2.26
C TRP A 92 -5.45 -3.75 -2.80
N LEU A 93 -6.03 -4.09 -3.96
CA LEU A 93 -7.08 -3.27 -4.60
C LEU A 93 -8.29 -3.03 -3.70
N PRO A 94 -8.82 -4.02 -2.93
CA PRO A 94 -9.97 -3.76 -2.05
C PRO A 94 -9.70 -2.66 -1.03
N ALA A 95 -8.52 -2.65 -0.41
CA ALA A 95 -8.14 -1.61 0.54
C ALA A 95 -8.05 -0.24 -0.14
N ILE A 96 -7.34 -0.15 -1.27
CA ILE A 96 -7.18 1.11 -2.01
C ILE A 96 -8.52 1.66 -2.51
N ARG A 97 -9.41 0.78 -2.99
CA ARG A 97 -10.78 1.13 -3.40
C ARG A 97 -11.61 1.63 -2.23
N ALA A 98 -11.46 1.07 -1.02
CA ALA A 98 -12.16 1.57 0.16
C ALA A 98 -11.76 3.03 0.50
N PHE A 99 -10.47 3.38 0.41
CA PHE A 99 -10.05 4.77 0.55
C PHE A 99 -10.65 5.68 -0.53
N ARG A 100 -10.65 5.24 -1.79
CA ARG A 100 -11.25 6.01 -2.90
C ARG A 100 -12.76 6.19 -2.72
N ALA A 101 -13.48 5.15 -2.31
CA ALA A 101 -14.91 5.20 -2.04
C ALA A 101 -15.25 6.12 -0.87
N ALA A 102 -14.35 6.25 0.11
CA ALA A 102 -14.46 7.22 1.20
C ALA A 102 -14.16 8.67 0.77
N GLY A 103 -13.83 8.91 -0.51
CA GLY A 103 -13.60 10.25 -1.05
C GLY A 103 -12.27 10.89 -0.64
N VAL A 104 -11.32 10.11 -0.12
CA VAL A 104 -10.02 10.62 0.31
C VAL A 104 -8.94 10.41 -0.75
N ASP A 105 -7.89 11.25 -0.68
CA ASP A 105 -6.70 11.08 -1.52
C ASP A 105 -6.01 9.75 -1.22
N VAL A 106 -5.42 9.15 -2.26
CA VAL A 106 -4.58 7.95 -2.12
C VAL A 106 -3.28 8.13 -2.85
N PHE A 107 -2.17 7.88 -2.15
CA PHE A 107 -0.82 7.93 -2.69
C PHE A 107 -0.21 6.53 -2.65
N GLY A 108 0.23 6.01 -3.80
CA GLY A 108 0.89 4.72 -3.90
C GLY A 108 2.30 4.85 -4.47
N TYR A 109 3.27 4.20 -3.83
CA TYR A 109 4.68 4.26 -4.24
C TYR A 109 5.26 2.85 -4.38
N PHE A 110 5.85 2.58 -5.55
CA PHE A 110 6.50 1.32 -5.87
C PHE A 110 8.02 1.45 -5.74
N ASN A 111 8.64 0.53 -5.01
CA ASN A 111 10.09 0.41 -4.92
C ASN A 111 10.60 -0.64 -5.92
N ASN A 112 11.81 -0.45 -6.46
CA ASN A 112 12.42 -1.43 -7.36
C ASN A 112 12.59 -2.82 -6.72
N HIS A 113 12.75 -2.91 -5.39
CA HIS A 113 12.80 -4.19 -4.67
C HIS A 113 11.45 -4.93 -4.62
N TYR A 114 10.36 -4.35 -5.15
CA TYR A 114 9.09 -5.06 -5.22
C TYR A 114 9.11 -6.19 -6.26
N ALA A 115 9.59 -5.88 -7.46
CA ALA A 115 9.60 -6.81 -8.59
C ALA A 115 10.79 -6.64 -9.55
N GLY A 116 11.76 -5.77 -9.24
CA GLY A 116 12.95 -5.51 -10.06
C GLY A 116 12.89 -4.22 -10.87
N HIS A 117 11.70 -3.64 -11.08
CA HIS A 117 11.52 -2.42 -11.89
C HIS A 117 10.20 -1.72 -11.53
N ALA A 118 10.27 -0.64 -10.75
CA ALA A 118 9.08 0.05 -10.24
C ALA A 118 8.12 0.57 -11.33
N PRO A 119 8.58 1.12 -12.48
CA PRO A 119 7.67 1.54 -13.55
C PRO A 119 6.84 0.39 -14.13
N ALA A 120 7.44 -0.79 -14.33
CA ALA A 120 6.68 -1.96 -14.80
C ALA A 120 5.66 -2.42 -13.76
N THR A 121 6.02 -2.41 -12.47
CA THR A 121 5.07 -2.70 -11.38
C THR A 121 3.90 -1.72 -11.34
N LEU A 122 4.13 -0.43 -11.62
CA LEU A 122 3.07 0.57 -11.73
C LEU A 122 2.12 0.26 -12.90
N GLU A 123 2.64 -0.16 -14.05
CA GLU A 123 1.79 -0.54 -15.20
C GLU A 123 0.99 -1.82 -14.95
N ASP A 124 1.56 -2.80 -14.23
CA ASP A 124 0.84 -3.97 -13.75
C ASP A 124 -0.34 -3.56 -12.84
N PHE A 125 -0.06 -2.70 -11.85
CA PHE A 125 -1.09 -2.17 -10.97
C PHE A 125 -2.18 -1.41 -11.74
N ARG A 126 -1.77 -0.55 -12.69
CA ARG A 126 -2.70 0.23 -13.53
C ARG A 126 -3.63 -0.68 -14.34
N SER A 127 -3.09 -1.73 -14.93
CA SER A 127 -3.87 -2.71 -15.70
C SER A 127 -4.92 -3.38 -14.79
N LEU A 128 -4.50 -3.90 -13.64
CA LEU A 128 -5.38 -4.52 -12.66
C LEU A 128 -6.47 -3.55 -12.14
N TRP A 129 -6.11 -2.27 -11.95
CA TRP A 129 -7.05 -1.24 -11.54
C TRP A 129 -8.16 -1.04 -12.58
N LEU A 130 -7.79 -0.91 -13.86
CA LEU A 130 -8.73 -0.68 -14.96
C LEU A 130 -9.60 -1.91 -15.27
N GLU A 131 -9.03 -3.11 -15.20
CA GLU A 131 -9.77 -4.37 -15.35
C GLU A 131 -10.93 -4.45 -14.33
N GLY A 132 -10.68 -4.08 -13.08
CA GLY A 132 -11.71 -4.06 -12.03
C GLY A 132 -12.82 -3.03 -12.27
N GLU A 133 -12.51 -1.88 -12.88
CA GLU A 133 -13.53 -0.86 -13.22
C GLU A 133 -14.46 -1.36 -14.33
N ALA A 134 -13.91 -1.96 -15.39
CA ALA A 134 -14.69 -2.43 -16.54
C ALA A 134 -15.76 -3.47 -16.14
N HIS A 135 -15.44 -4.38 -15.21
CA HIS A 135 -16.38 -5.38 -14.70
C HIS A 135 -17.49 -4.77 -13.83
N SER A 136 -17.21 -3.68 -13.11
CA SER A 136 -18.21 -2.97 -12.31
C SER A 136 -19.20 -2.18 -13.17
N SER A 137 -18.76 -1.61 -14.30
CA SER A 137 -19.62 -0.88 -15.24
C SER A 137 -20.52 -1.78 -16.09
N SER A 138 -20.14 -3.03 -16.35
CA SER A 138 -20.99 -3.98 -17.09
C SER A 138 -22.05 -4.68 -16.22
N SER A 139 -21.96 -4.55 -14.89
CA SER A 139 -22.88 -5.18 -13.94
C SER A 139 -23.88 -4.21 -13.31
N SER A 140 -23.91 -2.95 -13.78
CA SER A 140 -24.79 -1.88 -13.31
C SER A 140 -25.84 -1.50 -14.35
#